data_AF-A0A6P8K0E8-F1
#
_entry.id   AF-A0A6P8K0E8-F1
#
_cell.length_a   1.000
_cell.length_b   1.000
_cell.length_c   1.000
_cell.angle_alpha   90.00
_cell.angle_beta   90.00
_cell.angle_gamma   90.00
#
_symmetry.space_group_name_H-M   'P 1'
#
loop_
_entity.id
_entity.type
_entity.pdbx_description
1 polymer ?
#
loop_
_entity_poly.entity_id
_entity_poly.type
_entity_poly.pdbx_seq_one_letter_code
_entity_poly.pdbx_strand_id
1 'polypeptide(L)'
;MDKLHNYQGIEGRFHQCRDNIKEFYEDFHAKKSVNLVDIVKKQLNGNTSANKDFSHVFRTKTRTELVRVSAAVMGIEFSYAAETAFVSPTLLKIGVEHQHMTLVWALSPLVGFFLCPILGSLSDRCKLNIGRRRPFILLLSIGVIFGLLLVPNGEALGYWLGDDNFQSQDMLDMSEINSLKNITSIYNSRPQSSHSWGIFFTVLGTVLLDFDADACQSPARAYLLDVCLPEDQARGLSTFTIMAGLGGFFGYSMGGVNWDETEIGRRLGGHVKAVFSIITIIFIACVTFTLTSFAEIPLWVLANKDTKNCGGKMALSKSYGACDDDKTINCTDDNKQGYSG
;
A
#
# COMPACT_ATOMS: atom_id res chain seq x y z
N MET A 1 9.63 -60.56 54.30
CA MET A 1 9.01 -59.23 54.40
C MET A 1 10.07 -58.26 54.88
N ASP A 2 10.93 -57.72 54.02
CA ASP A 2 11.91 -56.70 54.45
C ASP A 2 12.41 -55.90 53.23
N LYS A 3 11.76 -54.76 53.00
CA LYS A 3 12.29 -53.52 52.41
C LYS A 3 11.19 -52.45 52.36
N LEU A 4 10.48 -52.33 53.48
CA LEU A 4 9.84 -51.08 53.89
C LEU A 4 10.71 -50.60 55.07
N HIS A 5 11.14 -49.34 55.02
CA HIS A 5 12.00 -48.61 55.97
C HIS A 5 13.39 -48.21 55.42
N ASN A 6 13.40 -47.17 54.58
CA ASN A 6 14.28 -46.02 54.83
C ASN A 6 13.82 -44.81 53.99
N TYR A 7 12.84 -44.08 54.51
CA TYR A 7 12.47 -42.75 54.04
C TYR A 7 12.61 -41.78 55.22
N GLN A 8 13.84 -41.49 55.62
CA GLN A 8 14.14 -40.36 56.51
C GLN A 8 15.48 -39.74 56.11
N GLY A 9 15.41 -38.70 55.29
CA GLY A 9 16.56 -37.90 54.89
C GLY A 9 16.14 -36.56 54.28
N ILE A 10 17.05 -35.58 54.33
CA ILE A 10 16.89 -34.21 53.79
C ILE A 10 16.51 -34.23 52.30
N GLU A 11 16.96 -35.24 51.55
CA GLU A 11 16.64 -35.42 50.13
C GLU A 11 15.16 -35.74 49.86
N GLY A 12 14.50 -36.50 50.75
CA GLY A 12 13.07 -36.81 50.63
C GLY A 12 12.18 -35.58 50.84
N ARG A 13 12.58 -34.69 51.75
CA ARG A 13 11.91 -33.39 51.96
C ARG A 13 12.11 -32.42 50.79
N PHE A 14 13.26 -32.48 50.12
CA PHE A 14 13.52 -31.63 48.96
C PHE A 14 12.71 -32.05 47.74
N HIS A 15 12.57 -33.36 47.52
CA HIS A 15 11.67 -33.91 46.50
C HIS A 15 10.20 -33.54 46.77
N GLN A 16 9.75 -33.66 48.01
CA GLN A 16 8.37 -33.31 48.36
C GLN A 16 8.09 -31.80 48.30
N CYS A 17 9.08 -30.96 48.60
CA CYS A 17 8.99 -29.50 48.44
C CYS A 17 8.93 -29.11 46.95
N ARG A 18 9.78 -29.71 46.11
CA ARG A 18 9.79 -29.47 44.66
C ARG A 18 8.48 -29.88 44.02
N ASP A 19 7.93 -31.02 44.40
CA ASP A 19 6.69 -31.53 43.83
C ASP A 19 5.47 -30.68 44.29
N ASN A 20 5.44 -30.23 45.55
CA ASN A 20 4.45 -29.26 46.04
C ASN A 20 4.53 -27.89 45.33
N ILE A 21 5.74 -27.40 45.01
CA ILE A 21 5.93 -26.14 44.27
C ILE A 21 5.48 -26.30 42.81
N LYS A 22 5.75 -27.46 42.20
CA LYS A 22 5.33 -27.75 40.83
C LYS A 22 3.80 -27.88 40.73
N GLU A 23 3.17 -28.55 41.69
CA GLU A 23 1.71 -28.70 41.76
C GLU A 23 1.02 -27.36 42.06
N PHE A 24 1.61 -26.51 42.91
CA PHE A 24 1.15 -25.14 43.13
C PHE A 24 1.31 -24.26 41.88
N TYR A 25 2.39 -24.42 41.12
CA TYR A 25 2.62 -23.68 39.88
C TYR A 25 1.67 -24.11 38.75
N GLU A 26 1.38 -25.41 38.64
CA GLU A 26 0.42 -25.95 37.67
C GLU A 26 -1.03 -25.59 38.05
N ASP A 27 -1.42 -25.64 39.34
CA ASP A 27 -2.74 -25.18 39.80
C ASP A 27 -2.90 -23.66 39.61
N PHE A 28 -1.85 -22.87 39.88
CA PHE A 28 -1.86 -21.42 39.66
C PHE A 28 -1.95 -21.06 38.16
N HIS A 29 -1.31 -21.81 37.25
CA HIS A 29 -1.43 -21.60 35.80
C HIS A 29 -2.77 -22.10 35.24
N ALA A 30 -3.29 -23.22 35.73
CA ALA A 30 -4.61 -23.73 35.35
C ALA A 30 -5.72 -22.76 35.78
N LYS A 31 -5.66 -22.22 37.01
CA LYS A 31 -6.65 -21.28 37.55
C LYS A 31 -6.55 -19.88 36.94
N LYS A 32 -5.36 -19.46 36.50
CA LYS A 32 -5.12 -18.21 35.77
C LYS A 32 -5.61 -18.28 34.33
N SER A 33 -5.41 -19.39 33.62
CA SER A 33 -5.86 -19.54 32.22
C SER A 33 -7.38 -19.59 32.07
N VAL A 34 -8.11 -20.27 32.96
CA VAL A 34 -9.58 -20.35 32.91
C VAL A 34 -10.21 -18.99 33.26
N ASN A 35 -9.71 -18.30 34.30
CA ASN A 35 -10.23 -16.98 34.66
C ASN A 35 -9.86 -15.89 33.63
N LEU A 36 -8.66 -15.93 33.02
CA LEU A 36 -8.29 -14.93 32.02
C LEU A 36 -9.13 -15.06 30.75
N VAL A 37 -9.41 -16.28 30.29
CA VAL A 37 -10.21 -16.51 29.08
C VAL A 37 -11.66 -16.08 29.30
N ASP A 38 -12.24 -16.35 30.46
CA ASP A 38 -13.62 -15.94 30.78
C ASP A 38 -13.77 -14.46 31.07
N ILE A 39 -12.76 -13.82 31.70
CA ILE A 39 -12.71 -12.36 31.89
C ILE A 39 -12.52 -11.66 30.54
N VAL A 40 -11.68 -12.21 29.65
CA VAL A 40 -11.49 -11.69 28.29
C VAL A 40 -12.75 -11.88 27.45
N LYS A 41 -13.44 -13.02 27.55
CA LYS A 41 -14.75 -13.25 26.90
C LYS A 41 -15.83 -12.28 27.41
N LYS A 42 -15.91 -12.06 28.73
CA LYS A 42 -16.87 -11.11 29.32
C LYS A 42 -16.56 -9.66 28.95
N GLN A 43 -15.30 -9.28 28.80
CA GLN A 43 -14.89 -7.93 28.40
C GLN A 43 -14.99 -7.68 26.89
N LEU A 44 -14.92 -8.74 26.07
CA LEU A 44 -15.16 -8.66 24.61
C LEU A 44 -16.65 -8.49 24.27
N ASN A 45 -17.56 -8.96 25.12
CA ASN A 45 -19.01 -8.82 24.90
C ASN A 45 -19.57 -7.41 25.20
N GLY A 46 -18.73 -6.44 25.60
CA GLY A 46 -19.17 -5.12 26.08
C GLY A 46 -19.04 -3.95 25.11
N ASN A 47 -18.63 -4.15 23.86
CA ASN A 47 -18.52 -3.03 22.91
C ASN A 47 -18.84 -3.50 21.49
N THR A 48 -19.81 -2.88 20.82
CA THR A 48 -20.28 -3.26 19.48
C THR A 48 -19.16 -3.16 18.41
N SER A 49 -18.04 -2.48 18.72
CA SER A 49 -16.81 -2.44 17.90
C SER A 49 -15.73 -3.45 18.29
N ALA A 50 -15.93 -4.26 19.33
CA ALA A 50 -14.97 -5.29 19.81
C ALA A 50 -15.16 -6.67 19.16
N ASN A 51 -16.14 -6.82 18.27
CA ASN A 51 -16.44 -8.08 17.58
C ASN A 51 -15.67 -8.22 16.25
N LYS A 52 -14.36 -7.94 16.24
CA LYS A 52 -13.47 -8.34 15.14
C LYS A 52 -12.45 -9.31 15.69
N ASP A 53 -12.47 -10.54 15.18
CA ASP A 53 -11.52 -11.57 15.53
C ASP A 53 -10.13 -11.24 14.94
N PHE A 54 -9.20 -10.83 15.82
CA PHE A 54 -7.80 -10.56 15.47
C PHE A 54 -6.91 -11.80 15.63
N SER A 55 -7.49 -13.01 15.79
CA SER A 55 -6.74 -14.27 15.85
C SER A 55 -5.79 -14.47 14.66
N HIS A 56 -6.15 -13.89 13.51
CA HIS A 56 -5.34 -13.94 12.30
C HIS A 56 -3.93 -13.36 12.48
N VAL A 57 -3.72 -12.41 13.41
CA VAL A 57 -2.41 -11.76 13.62
C VAL A 57 -1.37 -12.73 14.20
N PHE A 58 -1.81 -13.77 14.92
CA PHE A 58 -0.92 -14.70 15.63
C PHE A 58 -0.74 -16.05 14.93
N ARG A 59 -1.22 -16.19 13.69
CA ARG A 59 -1.16 -17.43 12.92
C ARG A 59 -0.33 -17.26 11.64
N THR A 60 0.37 -18.33 11.27
CA THR A 60 0.99 -18.46 9.96
C THR A 60 -0.02 -18.32 8.82
N LYS A 61 0.45 -17.78 7.70
CA LYS A 61 -0.39 -17.45 6.54
C LYS A 61 -0.30 -18.52 5.47
N THR A 62 -1.45 -18.84 4.90
CA THR A 62 -1.54 -19.68 3.71
C THR A 62 -1.10 -18.91 2.46
N ARG A 63 -0.74 -19.63 1.40
CA ARG A 63 -0.31 -19.01 0.13
C ARG A 63 -1.39 -18.12 -0.49
N THR A 64 -2.67 -18.50 -0.37
CA THR A 64 -3.79 -17.72 -0.91
C THR A 64 -4.03 -16.42 -0.14
N GLU A 65 -3.78 -16.43 1.18
CA GLU A 65 -3.83 -15.24 2.02
C GLU A 65 -2.69 -14.26 1.67
N LEU A 66 -1.48 -14.77 1.43
CA LEU A 66 -0.35 -13.96 0.96
C LEU A 66 -0.62 -13.37 -0.42
N VAL A 67 -1.19 -14.15 -1.34
CA VAL A 67 -1.61 -13.67 -2.67
C VAL A 67 -2.64 -12.54 -2.55
N ARG A 68 -3.63 -12.68 -1.65
CA ARG A 68 -4.67 -11.67 -1.46
C ARG A 68 -4.11 -10.36 -0.92
N VAL A 69 -3.18 -10.43 0.03
CA VAL A 69 -2.50 -9.25 0.58
C VAL A 69 -1.58 -8.59 -0.46
N SER A 70 -0.97 -9.39 -1.33
CA SER A 70 -0.11 -8.88 -2.42
C SER A 70 -0.89 -8.46 -3.68
N ALA A 71 -2.22 -8.59 -3.73
CA ALA A 71 -2.99 -8.25 -4.92
C ALA A 71 -2.83 -6.78 -5.37
N ALA A 72 -2.69 -5.84 -4.42
CA ALA A 72 -2.47 -4.43 -4.72
C ALA A 72 -1.20 -4.17 -5.52
N VAL A 73 -0.08 -4.86 -5.22
CA VAL A 73 1.15 -4.68 -6.04
C VAL A 73 0.96 -5.21 -7.45
N MET A 74 0.15 -6.26 -7.66
CA MET A 74 -0.25 -6.66 -9.01
C MET A 74 -0.86 -5.49 -9.78
N GLY A 75 -1.83 -4.80 -9.16
CA GLY A 75 -2.54 -3.69 -9.77
C GLY A 75 -1.63 -2.49 -10.04
N ILE A 76 -0.71 -2.19 -9.12
CA ILE A 76 0.28 -1.10 -9.27
C ILE A 76 1.16 -1.37 -10.50
N GLU A 77 1.78 -2.55 -10.60
CA GLU A 77 2.66 -2.90 -11.73
C GLU A 77 1.89 -2.98 -13.05
N PHE A 78 0.64 -3.42 -13.00
CA PHE A 78 -0.24 -3.46 -14.16
C PHE A 78 -0.57 -2.04 -14.67
N SER A 79 -0.71 -1.08 -13.76
CA SER A 79 -0.89 0.34 -14.09
C SER A 79 0.39 0.94 -14.66
N TYR A 80 1.56 0.62 -14.08
CA TYR A 80 2.86 1.05 -14.59
C TYR A 80 3.17 0.56 -16.01
N ALA A 81 2.86 -0.70 -16.30
CA ALA A 81 3.06 -1.24 -17.63
C ALA A 81 2.24 -0.48 -18.68
N ALA A 82 1.00 -0.10 -18.35
CA ALA A 82 0.15 0.69 -19.22
C ALA A 82 0.62 2.14 -19.36
N GLU A 83 1.03 2.74 -18.26
CA GLU A 83 1.62 4.08 -18.25
C GLU A 83 2.81 4.14 -19.21
N THR A 84 3.76 3.21 -19.04
CA THR A 84 4.96 3.09 -19.87
C THR A 84 4.62 2.86 -21.35
N ALA A 85 3.61 2.05 -21.64
CA ALA A 85 3.23 1.72 -23.02
C ALA A 85 2.48 2.85 -23.74
N PHE A 86 1.67 3.63 -23.02
CA PHE A 86 0.65 4.48 -23.66
C PHE A 86 0.73 5.97 -23.36
N VAL A 87 1.34 6.38 -22.25
CA VAL A 87 1.40 7.81 -21.89
C VAL A 87 2.21 8.60 -22.91
N SER A 88 3.41 8.13 -23.26
CA SER A 88 4.28 8.82 -24.23
C SER A 88 3.61 8.99 -25.61
N PRO A 89 3.02 7.94 -26.23
CA PRO A 89 2.20 8.11 -27.44
C PRO A 89 1.02 9.06 -27.27
N THR A 90 0.34 9.04 -26.12
CA THR A 90 -0.83 9.91 -25.84
C THR A 90 -0.42 11.38 -25.75
N LEU A 91 0.68 11.70 -25.06
CA LEU A 91 1.21 13.06 -24.96
C LEU A 91 1.62 13.63 -26.34
N LEU A 92 2.31 12.82 -27.15
CA LEU A 92 2.68 13.20 -28.51
C LEU A 92 1.45 13.43 -29.39
N LYS A 93 0.40 12.61 -29.25
CA LYS A 93 -0.85 12.75 -29.99
C LYS A 93 -1.57 14.07 -29.68
N ILE A 94 -1.51 14.53 -28.43
CA ILE A 94 -2.13 15.80 -27.99
C ILE A 94 -1.30 17.02 -28.44
N GLY A 95 -0.07 16.81 -28.94
CA GLY A 95 0.76 17.86 -29.52
C GLY A 95 1.90 18.33 -28.61
N VAL A 96 2.21 17.58 -27.54
CA VAL A 96 3.39 17.85 -26.70
C VAL A 96 4.65 17.52 -27.49
N GLU A 97 5.57 18.47 -27.61
CA GLU A 97 6.86 18.24 -28.26
C GLU A 97 7.71 17.23 -27.47
N HIS A 98 8.53 16.45 -28.18
CA HIS A 98 9.35 15.38 -27.59
C HIS A 98 10.25 15.86 -26.43
N GLN A 99 10.73 17.11 -26.44
CA GLN A 99 11.52 17.69 -25.36
C GLN A 99 10.72 17.91 -24.06
N HIS A 100 9.43 18.24 -24.17
CA HIS A 100 8.55 18.45 -23.02
C HIS A 100 8.10 17.11 -22.42
N MET A 101 8.08 16.03 -23.20
CA MET A 101 7.74 14.69 -22.70
C MET A 101 8.68 14.26 -21.58
N THR A 102 10.00 14.39 -21.75
CA THR A 102 10.97 14.01 -20.70
C THR A 102 10.86 14.89 -19.47
N LEU A 103 10.47 16.16 -19.62
CA LEU A 103 10.17 17.04 -18.50
C LEU A 103 8.94 16.57 -17.71
N VAL A 104 7.89 16.09 -18.38
CA VAL A 104 6.70 15.51 -17.73
C VAL A 104 7.09 14.31 -16.88
N TRP A 105 7.90 13.40 -17.40
CA TRP A 105 8.41 12.24 -16.65
C TRP A 105 9.31 12.64 -15.47
N ALA A 106 9.98 13.79 -15.52
CA ALA A 106 10.80 14.28 -14.42
C ALA A 106 9.98 14.86 -13.25
N LEU A 107 8.69 15.18 -13.47
CA LEU A 107 7.85 15.79 -12.45
C LEU A 107 7.52 14.82 -11.31
N SER A 108 7.22 13.55 -11.59
CA SER A 108 6.81 12.61 -10.54
C SER A 108 7.95 12.29 -9.56
N PRO A 109 9.20 12.02 -9.99
CA PRO A 109 10.33 11.88 -9.06
C PRO A 109 10.59 13.15 -8.25
N LEU A 110 10.41 14.34 -8.85
CA LEU A 110 10.54 15.61 -8.15
C LEU A 110 9.47 15.77 -7.06
N VAL A 111 8.21 15.47 -7.38
CA VAL A 111 7.09 15.48 -6.42
C VAL A 111 7.32 14.42 -5.33
N GLY A 112 7.75 13.22 -5.72
CA GLY A 112 8.07 12.10 -4.85
C GLY A 112 9.15 12.43 -3.82
N PHE A 113 10.20 13.15 -4.23
CA PHE A 113 11.28 13.58 -3.33
C PHE A 113 10.75 14.38 -2.12
N PHE A 114 9.76 15.24 -2.32
CA PHE A 114 9.18 16.05 -1.24
C PHE A 114 8.03 15.33 -0.51
N LEU A 115 7.14 14.65 -1.25
CA LEU A 115 5.92 14.10 -0.68
C LEU A 115 6.11 12.72 -0.03
N CYS A 116 6.98 11.85 -0.56
CA CYS A 116 7.18 10.52 -0.01
C CYS A 116 7.62 10.51 1.47
N PRO A 117 8.58 11.35 1.91
CA PRO A 117 8.95 11.43 3.34
C PRO A 117 7.79 11.91 4.22
N ILE A 118 7.01 12.88 3.74
CA ILE A 118 5.85 13.42 4.46
C ILE A 118 4.80 12.32 4.61
N LEU A 119 4.42 11.66 3.52
CA LEU A 119 3.45 10.57 3.50
C LEU A 119 3.89 9.40 4.38
N GLY A 120 5.18 9.05 4.38
CA GLY A 120 5.72 8.04 5.29
C GLY A 120 5.48 8.40 6.77
N SER A 121 5.86 9.62 7.16
CA SER A 121 5.68 10.10 8.55
C SER A 121 4.21 10.21 8.97
N LEU A 122 3.32 10.60 8.04
CA LEU A 122 1.88 10.70 8.26
C LEU A 122 1.25 9.30 8.38
N SER A 123 1.70 8.36 7.56
CA SER A 123 1.26 6.96 7.59
C SER A 123 1.52 6.33 8.95
N ASP A 124 2.69 6.56 9.53
CA ASP A 124 3.04 6.00 10.83
C ASP A 124 2.22 6.57 12.00
N ARG A 125 1.71 7.80 11.88
CA ARG A 125 0.96 8.50 12.94
C ARG A 125 -0.56 8.42 12.78
N CYS A 126 -1.06 7.67 11.81
CA CYS A 126 -2.47 7.61 11.50
C CYS A 126 -3.31 6.97 12.62
N LYS A 127 -4.39 7.66 13.03
CA LYS A 127 -5.33 7.22 14.08
C LYS A 127 -6.74 6.99 13.53
N LEU A 128 -6.88 6.48 12.31
CA LEU A 128 -8.19 6.18 11.71
C LEU A 128 -8.69 4.77 12.04
N ASN A 129 -10.03 4.61 12.16
CA ASN A 129 -10.80 3.36 12.43
C ASN A 129 -10.50 2.20 11.46
N ILE A 130 -9.91 2.51 10.31
CA ILE A 130 -9.61 1.54 9.26
C ILE A 130 -8.21 0.92 9.37
N GLY A 131 -7.36 1.41 10.28
CA GLY A 131 -5.97 0.97 10.45
C GLY A 131 -4.96 2.10 10.28
N ARG A 132 -3.68 1.79 10.44
CA ARG A 132 -2.57 2.72 10.24
C ARG A 132 -2.20 2.81 8.75
N ARG A 133 -2.06 1.67 8.07
CA ARG A 133 -1.53 1.59 6.69
C ARG A 133 -2.62 1.58 5.61
N ARG A 134 -3.75 0.93 5.88
CA ARG A 134 -4.90 0.87 4.96
C ARG A 134 -5.44 2.21 4.45
N PRO A 135 -5.58 3.27 5.27
CA PRO A 135 -6.10 4.54 4.76
C PRO A 135 -5.14 5.21 3.76
N PHE A 136 -3.83 5.02 3.91
CA PHE A 136 -2.84 5.55 2.96
C PHE A 136 -2.86 4.77 1.65
N ILE A 137 -2.94 3.43 1.72
CA ILE A 137 -3.13 2.60 0.52
C ILE A 137 -4.40 3.03 -0.22
N LEU A 138 -5.51 3.24 0.48
CA LEU A 138 -6.77 3.68 -0.13
C LEU A 138 -6.67 5.09 -0.73
N LEU A 139 -6.07 6.05 -0.03
CA LEU A 139 -5.91 7.42 -0.50
C LEU A 139 -5.06 7.48 -1.78
N LEU A 140 -3.91 6.79 -1.79
CA LEU A 140 -3.03 6.73 -2.95
C LEU A 140 -3.67 5.95 -4.10
N SER A 141 -4.40 4.86 -3.79
CA SER A 141 -5.15 4.12 -4.83
C SER A 141 -6.23 4.97 -5.49
N ILE A 142 -6.88 5.87 -4.76
CA ILE A 142 -7.83 6.83 -5.34
C ILE A 142 -7.11 7.76 -6.33
N GLY A 143 -5.92 8.23 -5.97
CA GLY A 143 -5.07 9.03 -6.85
C GLY A 143 -4.65 8.30 -8.12
N VAL A 144 -4.21 7.03 -8.02
CA VAL A 144 -3.96 6.15 -9.18
C VAL A 144 -5.20 6.02 -10.06
N ILE A 145 -6.39 5.80 -9.48
CA ILE A 145 -7.65 5.71 -10.24
C ILE A 145 -7.94 7.01 -10.97
N PHE A 146 -7.75 8.17 -10.32
CA PHE A 146 -7.90 9.46 -11.00
C PHE A 146 -6.89 9.59 -12.15
N GLY A 147 -5.63 9.24 -11.95
CA GLY A 147 -4.61 9.24 -13.00
C GLY A 147 -5.01 8.36 -14.20
N LEU A 148 -5.42 7.11 -13.95
CA LEU A 148 -5.87 6.18 -14.98
C LEU A 148 -7.09 6.68 -15.76
N LEU A 149 -7.99 7.43 -15.12
CA LEU A 149 -9.15 8.02 -15.80
C LEU A 149 -8.79 9.28 -16.57
N LEU A 150 -7.84 10.07 -16.07
CA LEU A 150 -7.60 11.42 -16.55
C LEU A 150 -6.61 11.45 -17.72
N VAL A 151 -5.61 10.55 -17.73
CA VAL A 151 -4.67 10.36 -18.85
C VAL A 151 -5.38 10.16 -20.21
N PRO A 152 -6.25 9.15 -20.38
CA PRO A 152 -6.89 8.88 -21.68
C PRO A 152 -8.05 9.83 -22.01
N ASN A 153 -8.52 10.64 -21.05
CA ASN A 153 -9.66 11.55 -21.21
C ASN A 153 -9.28 13.04 -21.17
N GLY A 154 -7.99 13.38 -21.09
CA GLY A 154 -7.53 14.76 -20.99
C GLY A 154 -8.06 15.65 -22.12
N GLU A 155 -7.99 15.19 -23.37
CA GLU A 155 -8.54 15.92 -24.54
C GLU A 155 -10.04 16.23 -24.38
N ALA A 156 -10.83 15.25 -23.93
CA ALA A 156 -12.26 15.44 -23.71
C ALA A 156 -12.53 16.47 -22.60
N LEU A 157 -11.76 16.42 -21.51
CA LEU A 157 -11.85 17.42 -20.43
C LEU A 157 -11.42 18.81 -20.90
N GLY A 158 -10.41 18.88 -21.76
CA GLY A 158 -9.96 20.13 -22.37
C GLY A 158 -11.07 20.82 -23.17
N TYR A 159 -11.78 20.07 -24.00
CA TYR A 159 -12.92 20.60 -24.76
C TYR A 159 -14.07 21.07 -23.85
N TRP A 160 -14.30 20.39 -22.73
CA TRP A 160 -15.33 20.80 -21.77
C TRP A 160 -14.95 22.11 -21.05
N LEU A 161 -13.66 22.42 -20.94
CA LEU A 161 -13.13 23.60 -20.26
C LEU A 161 -12.73 24.74 -21.20
N GLY A 162 -13.02 24.61 -22.49
CA GLY A 162 -12.90 25.69 -23.46
C GLY A 162 -11.73 25.59 -24.43
N ASP A 163 -11.11 24.41 -24.59
CA ASP A 163 -10.26 24.18 -25.77
C ASP A 163 -11.12 24.16 -27.04
N ASP A 164 -10.68 24.86 -28.08
CA ASP A 164 -11.39 24.93 -29.35
C ASP A 164 -11.17 23.65 -30.19
N ASN A 165 -12.25 23.11 -30.76
CA ASN A 165 -12.20 22.01 -31.73
C ASN A 165 -11.77 22.55 -33.10
N PHE A 166 -10.47 22.71 -33.35
CA PHE A 166 -10.01 22.93 -34.72
C PHE A 166 -9.83 21.58 -35.44
N GLN A 167 -10.93 20.91 -35.79
CA GLN A 167 -10.89 19.92 -36.87
C GLN A 167 -10.61 20.68 -38.16
N SER A 168 -9.41 20.51 -38.72
CA SER A 168 -9.07 20.95 -40.07
C SER A 168 -10.01 20.28 -41.08
N GLN A 169 -11.17 20.86 -41.33
CA GLN A 169 -11.99 20.59 -42.50
C GLN A 169 -11.72 21.65 -43.56
N ASP A 170 -10.45 21.82 -43.93
CA ASP A 170 -10.10 22.43 -45.22
C ASP A 170 -10.00 21.30 -46.26
N MET A 171 -11.15 20.74 -46.61
CA MET A 171 -11.35 20.22 -47.95
C MET A 171 -11.61 21.44 -48.86
N LEU A 172 -10.59 22.25 -49.08
CA LEU A 172 -10.61 23.25 -50.14
C LEU A 172 -10.27 22.53 -51.44
N ASP A 173 -11.26 22.51 -52.32
CA ASP A 173 -11.20 22.08 -53.71
C ASP A 173 -9.90 22.57 -54.37
N MET A 174 -9.01 21.64 -54.71
CA MET A 174 -7.74 21.90 -55.40
C MET A 174 -8.01 22.13 -56.90
N SER A 175 -8.69 23.23 -57.24
CA SER A 175 -8.94 23.59 -58.64
C SER A 175 -8.54 25.03 -59.04
N GLU A 176 -8.10 25.91 -58.13
CA GLU A 176 -7.68 27.29 -58.50
C GLU A 176 -6.52 27.90 -57.67
N ILE A 177 -5.30 27.36 -57.70
CA ILE A 177 -4.14 28.07 -57.08
C ILE A 177 -2.88 28.03 -57.96
N ASN A 178 -2.91 28.73 -59.09
CA ASN A 178 -1.69 29.14 -59.81
C ASN A 178 -1.35 30.64 -59.64
N SER A 179 -2.11 31.41 -58.84
CA SER A 179 -1.88 32.86 -58.63
C SER A 179 -1.78 33.31 -57.17
N LEU A 180 -1.71 32.42 -56.18
CA LEU A 180 -1.67 32.76 -54.74
C LEU A 180 -0.30 32.56 -54.06
N LYS A 181 0.83 32.70 -54.77
CA LYS A 181 2.17 32.57 -54.15
C LYS A 181 2.50 33.65 -53.09
N ASN A 182 1.75 34.76 -53.05
CA ASN A 182 1.90 35.79 -52.01
C ASN A 182 1.03 35.58 -50.76
N ILE A 183 0.05 34.68 -50.80
CA ILE A 183 -0.80 34.34 -49.64
C ILE A 183 -0.18 33.19 -48.82
N THR A 184 0.84 32.51 -49.35
CA THR A 184 1.61 31.48 -48.64
C THR A 184 2.32 31.99 -47.37
N SER A 185 2.54 33.31 -47.24
CA SER A 185 3.11 33.90 -46.02
C SER A 185 2.11 33.97 -44.86
N ILE A 186 0.80 34.01 -45.14
CA ILE A 186 -0.28 33.96 -44.12
C ILE A 186 -0.53 32.51 -43.69
N TYR A 187 -0.31 31.54 -44.58
CA TYR A 187 -0.46 30.10 -44.31
C TYR A 187 0.63 29.49 -43.42
N ASN A 188 1.75 30.18 -43.19
CA ASN A 188 2.79 29.72 -42.25
C ASN A 188 2.43 29.98 -40.78
N SER A 189 1.37 30.74 -40.50
CA SER A 189 0.74 30.73 -39.18
C SER A 189 -0.14 29.49 -39.08
N ARG A 190 0.48 28.32 -38.86
CA ARG A 190 -0.27 27.14 -38.40
C ARG A 190 -1.11 27.60 -37.20
N PRO A 191 -2.44 27.49 -37.21
CA PRO A 191 -3.21 27.66 -35.99
C PRO A 191 -2.75 26.51 -35.09
N GLN A 192 -1.91 26.84 -34.12
CA GLN A 192 -1.53 25.93 -33.06
C GLN A 192 -2.82 25.69 -32.29
N SER A 193 -3.48 24.55 -32.54
CA SER A 193 -4.69 24.19 -31.82
C SER A 193 -4.36 24.24 -30.34
N SER A 194 -4.96 25.21 -29.64
CA SER A 194 -4.70 25.43 -28.22
C SER A 194 -5.45 24.37 -27.43
N HIS A 195 -4.93 23.14 -27.42
CA HIS A 195 -5.38 22.11 -26.48
C HIS A 195 -4.68 22.29 -25.13
N SER A 196 -4.64 23.52 -24.62
CA SER A 196 -3.87 23.84 -23.40
C SER A 196 -4.44 23.13 -22.19
N TRP A 197 -5.78 23.06 -22.09
CA TRP A 197 -6.44 22.32 -21.02
C TRP A 197 -6.29 20.82 -21.20
N GLY A 198 -6.40 20.31 -22.43
CA GLY A 198 -6.20 18.89 -22.73
C GLY A 198 -4.81 18.39 -22.33
N ILE A 199 -3.76 19.15 -22.70
CA ILE A 199 -2.38 18.88 -22.29
C ILE A 199 -2.26 18.92 -20.77
N PHE A 200 -2.78 19.97 -20.13
CA PHE A 200 -2.72 20.14 -18.69
C PHE A 200 -3.32 18.95 -17.94
N PHE A 201 -4.53 18.52 -18.31
CA PHE A 201 -5.16 17.36 -17.68
C PHE A 201 -4.36 16.09 -17.94
N THR A 202 -3.99 15.77 -19.19
CA THR A 202 -3.23 14.55 -19.43
C THR A 202 -1.90 14.53 -18.64
N VAL A 203 -1.18 15.64 -18.57
CA VAL A 203 0.05 15.77 -17.77
C VAL A 203 -0.24 15.61 -16.27
N LEU A 204 -1.28 16.26 -15.76
CA LEU A 204 -1.68 16.12 -14.36
C LEU A 204 -2.04 14.65 -14.02
N GLY A 205 -2.77 13.99 -14.91
CA GLY A 205 -3.14 12.59 -14.78
C GLY A 205 -1.93 11.67 -14.80
N THR A 206 -0.96 11.92 -15.67
CA THR A 206 0.31 11.19 -15.73
C THR A 206 1.09 11.34 -14.42
N VAL A 207 1.32 12.58 -13.97
CA VAL A 207 2.09 12.84 -12.74
C VAL A 207 1.40 12.22 -11.52
N LEU A 208 0.08 12.32 -11.45
CA LEU A 208 -0.70 11.73 -10.36
C LEU A 208 -0.62 10.19 -10.38
N LEU A 209 -0.80 9.58 -11.56
CA LEU A 209 -0.70 8.13 -11.74
C LEU A 209 0.65 7.58 -11.28
N ASP A 210 1.74 8.15 -11.81
CA ASP A 210 3.12 7.73 -11.56
C ASP A 210 3.49 7.91 -10.08
N PHE A 211 3.28 9.12 -9.55
CA PHE A 211 3.59 9.42 -8.16
C PHE A 211 2.81 8.54 -7.18
N ASP A 212 1.49 8.38 -7.37
CA ASP A 212 0.69 7.62 -6.43
C ASP A 212 0.97 6.12 -6.53
N ALA A 213 1.28 5.60 -7.72
CA ALA A 213 1.72 4.21 -7.89
C ALA A 213 3.03 3.94 -7.12
N ASP A 214 4.00 4.85 -7.22
CA ASP A 214 5.31 4.75 -6.57
C ASP A 214 5.17 4.88 -5.06
N ALA A 215 4.43 5.91 -4.63
CA ALA A 215 4.18 6.18 -3.23
C ALA A 215 3.36 5.05 -2.58
N CYS A 216 2.48 4.35 -3.31
CA CYS A 216 1.66 3.26 -2.78
C CYS A 216 2.43 1.94 -2.60
N GLN A 217 3.55 1.75 -3.31
CA GLN A 217 4.33 0.52 -3.24
C GLN A 217 4.92 0.29 -1.83
N SER A 218 5.44 1.36 -1.21
CA SER A 218 6.01 1.33 0.14
C SER A 218 5.00 0.91 1.22
N PRO A 219 3.85 1.60 1.42
CA PRO A 219 2.86 1.21 2.41
C PRO A 219 2.21 -0.14 2.10
N ALA A 220 2.07 -0.55 0.83
CA ALA A 220 1.58 -1.88 0.47
C ALA A 220 2.55 -2.99 0.93
N ARG A 221 3.85 -2.82 0.66
CA ARG A 221 4.89 -3.74 1.14
C ARG A 221 4.96 -3.76 2.66
N ALA A 222 4.87 -2.59 3.28
CA ALA A 222 4.86 -2.47 4.72
C ALA A 222 3.62 -3.18 5.32
N TYR A 223 2.43 -2.99 4.76
CA TYR A 223 1.20 -3.67 5.20
C TYR A 223 1.33 -5.20 5.14
N LEU A 224 1.96 -5.74 4.08
CA LEU A 224 2.28 -7.16 4.02
C LEU A 224 3.16 -7.61 5.19
N LEU A 225 4.20 -6.84 5.53
CA LEU A 225 5.11 -7.17 6.62
C LEU A 225 4.45 -7.07 8.00
N ASP A 226 3.50 -6.15 8.19
CA ASP A 226 2.73 -6.03 9.44
C ASP A 226 1.76 -7.20 9.64
N VAL A 227 1.30 -7.83 8.55
CA VAL A 227 0.39 -8.98 8.57
C VAL A 227 1.12 -10.32 8.70
N CYS A 228 2.37 -10.38 8.25
CA CYS A 228 3.19 -11.60 8.29
C CYS A 228 3.90 -11.77 9.63
N LEU A 229 3.92 -13.00 10.15
CA LEU A 229 4.84 -13.37 11.22
C LEU A 229 6.30 -13.36 10.70
N PRO A 230 7.31 -13.11 11.56
CA PRO A 230 8.72 -13.06 11.15
C PRO A 230 9.17 -14.29 10.35
N GLU A 231 8.65 -15.47 10.65
CA GLU A 231 8.97 -16.73 9.97
C GLU A 231 8.39 -16.80 8.54
N ASP A 232 7.29 -16.08 8.28
CA ASP A 232 6.59 -16.06 7.00
C ASP A 232 6.95 -14.84 6.12
N GLN A 233 7.67 -13.84 6.66
CA GLN A 233 8.00 -12.61 5.92
C GLN A 233 8.75 -12.88 4.61
N ALA A 234 9.68 -13.84 4.61
CA ALA A 234 10.40 -14.23 3.39
C ALA A 234 9.46 -14.80 2.31
N ARG A 235 8.47 -15.61 2.72
CA ARG A 235 7.44 -16.16 1.82
C ARG A 235 6.49 -15.08 1.33
N GLY A 236 6.13 -14.14 2.21
CA GLY A 236 5.33 -12.97 1.87
C GLY A 236 6.00 -12.12 0.79
N LEU A 237 7.26 -11.71 1.03
CA LEU A 237 8.03 -10.90 0.08
C LEU A 237 8.24 -11.62 -1.27
N SER A 238 8.51 -12.93 -1.25
CA SER A 238 8.57 -13.71 -2.49
C SER A 238 7.24 -13.69 -3.25
N THR A 239 6.11 -13.84 -2.56
CA THR A 239 4.77 -13.79 -3.17
C THR A 239 4.48 -12.38 -3.72
N PHE A 240 4.91 -11.33 -3.01
CA PHE A 240 4.82 -9.94 -3.46
C PHE A 240 5.54 -9.72 -4.79
N THR A 241 6.78 -10.20 -4.92
CA THR A 241 7.55 -10.08 -6.16
C THR A 241 6.95 -10.89 -7.32
N ILE A 242 6.47 -12.11 -7.07
CA ILE A 242 5.78 -12.91 -8.10
C ILE A 242 4.53 -12.17 -8.60
N MET A 243 3.76 -11.62 -7.67
CA MET A 243 2.53 -10.90 -7.98
C MET A 243 2.80 -9.60 -8.76
N ALA A 244 3.86 -8.88 -8.40
CA ALA A 244 4.37 -7.74 -9.15
C ALA A 244 4.72 -8.12 -10.60
N GLY A 245 5.50 -9.21 -10.77
CA GLY A 245 5.87 -9.71 -12.10
C GLY A 245 4.67 -10.13 -12.96
N LEU A 246 3.63 -10.73 -12.35
CA LEU A 246 2.37 -11.05 -13.04
C LEU A 246 1.65 -9.77 -13.49
N GLY A 247 1.61 -8.75 -12.65
CA GLY A 247 1.05 -7.44 -12.99
C GLY A 247 1.73 -6.84 -14.23
N GLY A 248 3.05 -6.77 -14.21
CA GLY A 248 3.83 -6.27 -15.35
C GLY A 248 3.64 -7.10 -16.63
N PHE A 249 3.71 -8.43 -16.52
CA PHE A 249 3.52 -9.33 -17.67
C PHE A 249 2.17 -9.12 -18.35
N PHE A 250 1.07 -9.15 -17.59
CA PHE A 250 -0.26 -8.98 -18.18
C PHE A 250 -0.51 -7.54 -18.64
N GLY A 251 0.02 -6.55 -17.92
CA GLY A 251 -0.07 -5.14 -18.32
C GLY A 251 0.54 -4.88 -19.69
N TYR A 252 1.78 -5.34 -19.93
CA TYR A 252 2.41 -5.23 -21.25
C TYR A 252 1.73 -6.11 -22.31
N SER A 253 1.23 -7.29 -21.93
CA SER A 253 0.51 -8.17 -22.85
C SER A 253 -0.76 -7.53 -23.40
N MET A 254 -1.49 -6.76 -22.60
CA MET A 254 -2.65 -6.00 -23.09
C MET A 254 -2.27 -4.90 -24.08
N GLY A 255 -1.04 -4.38 -24.02
CA GLY A 255 -0.52 -3.45 -25.01
C GLY A 255 -0.40 -4.03 -26.42
N GLY A 256 -0.12 -5.33 -26.51
CA GLY A 256 0.01 -6.05 -27.77
C GLY A 256 -1.31 -6.46 -28.43
N VAL A 257 -2.45 -6.28 -27.75
CA VAL A 257 -3.77 -6.64 -28.29
C VAL A 257 -4.35 -5.45 -29.06
N ASN A 258 -4.89 -5.71 -30.26
CA ASN A 258 -5.60 -4.69 -31.03
C ASN A 258 -7.04 -4.51 -30.52
N TRP A 259 -7.22 -3.62 -29.55
CA TRP A 259 -8.52 -3.36 -28.94
C TRP A 259 -9.52 -2.67 -29.89
N ASP A 260 -9.08 -1.98 -30.94
CA ASP A 260 -9.97 -1.27 -31.88
C ASP A 260 -10.88 -2.24 -32.66
N GLU A 261 -10.39 -3.46 -32.92
CA GLU A 261 -11.18 -4.50 -33.61
C GLU A 261 -12.22 -5.14 -32.68
N THR A 262 -11.94 -5.17 -31.38
CA THR A 262 -12.81 -5.76 -30.38
C THR A 262 -14.07 -4.91 -30.13
N GLU A 263 -15.18 -5.58 -29.83
CA GLU A 263 -16.44 -4.91 -29.46
C GLU A 263 -16.27 -4.01 -28.21
N ILE A 264 -15.35 -4.39 -27.32
CA ILE A 264 -15.02 -3.64 -26.10
C ILE A 264 -14.37 -2.29 -26.44
N GLY A 265 -13.38 -2.29 -27.35
CA GLY A 265 -12.71 -1.06 -27.76
C GLY A 265 -13.63 -0.10 -28.52
N ARG A 266 -14.53 -0.63 -29.36
CA ARG A 266 -15.56 0.19 -30.02
C ARG A 266 -16.53 0.84 -29.04
N ARG A 267 -16.93 0.15 -27.97
CA ARG A 267 -17.82 0.71 -26.94
C ARG A 267 -17.15 1.72 -26.03
N LEU A 268 -15.85 1.55 -25.75
CA LEU A 268 -15.08 2.40 -24.83
C LEU A 268 -14.41 3.61 -25.52
N GLY A 269 -14.61 3.77 -26.83
CA GLY A 269 -14.17 4.98 -27.56
C GLY A 269 -12.70 4.94 -28.02
N GLY A 270 -12.17 3.75 -28.30
CA GLY A 270 -10.85 3.53 -28.91
C GLY A 270 -9.87 2.75 -28.05
N HIS A 271 -8.76 2.32 -28.66
CA HIS A 271 -7.71 1.48 -28.07
C HIS A 271 -7.26 1.93 -26.68
N VAL A 272 -6.72 3.15 -26.58
CA VAL A 272 -6.15 3.66 -25.32
C VAL A 272 -7.20 3.74 -24.21
N LYS A 273 -8.39 4.29 -24.50
CA LYS A 273 -9.48 4.39 -23.51
C LYS A 273 -9.94 3.03 -23.04
N ALA A 274 -10.00 2.05 -23.93
CA ALA A 274 -10.38 0.68 -23.59
C ALA A 274 -9.38 0.04 -22.63
N VAL A 275 -8.08 0.15 -22.94
CA VAL A 275 -7.02 -0.41 -22.10
C VAL A 275 -7.04 0.22 -20.71
N PHE A 276 -7.01 1.54 -20.61
CA PHE A 276 -7.05 2.24 -19.32
C PHE A 276 -8.32 1.93 -18.50
N SER A 277 -9.47 1.76 -19.15
CA SER A 277 -10.72 1.38 -18.47
C SER A 277 -10.64 -0.03 -17.89
N ILE A 278 -10.11 -1.00 -18.65
CA ILE A 278 -9.91 -2.39 -18.18
C ILE A 278 -8.94 -2.40 -16.99
N ILE A 279 -7.82 -1.67 -17.11
CA ILE A 279 -6.83 -1.52 -16.04
C ILE A 279 -7.46 -0.94 -14.79
N THR A 280 -8.26 0.11 -14.92
CA THR A 280 -8.93 0.74 -13.78
C THR A 280 -9.80 -0.25 -13.03
N ILE A 281 -10.57 -1.10 -13.74
CA ILE A 281 -11.41 -2.15 -13.13
C ILE A 281 -10.54 -3.18 -12.41
N ILE A 282 -9.47 -3.66 -13.03
CA ILE A 282 -8.55 -4.64 -12.45
C ILE A 282 -7.86 -4.06 -11.21
N PHE A 283 -7.39 -2.81 -11.29
CA PHE A 283 -6.75 -2.10 -10.19
C PHE A 283 -7.69 -1.96 -8.98
N ILE A 284 -8.94 -1.53 -9.21
CA ILE A 284 -9.97 -1.45 -8.16
C ILE A 284 -10.20 -2.82 -7.52
N ALA A 285 -10.30 -3.89 -8.32
CA ALA A 285 -10.46 -5.25 -7.79
C ALA A 285 -9.26 -5.68 -6.94
N CYS A 286 -8.04 -5.45 -7.41
CA CYS A 286 -6.79 -5.75 -6.71
C CYS A 286 -6.69 -5.02 -5.36
N VAL A 287 -6.92 -3.70 -5.36
CA VAL A 287 -6.91 -2.88 -4.14
C VAL A 287 -8.01 -3.34 -3.18
N THR A 288 -9.21 -3.62 -3.68
CA THR A 288 -10.32 -4.14 -2.87
C THR A 288 -9.96 -5.48 -2.23
N PHE A 289 -9.34 -6.41 -2.96
CA PHE A 289 -8.88 -7.68 -2.38
C PHE A 289 -7.84 -7.48 -1.28
N THR A 290 -6.88 -6.57 -1.46
CA THR A 290 -5.87 -6.27 -0.43
C THR A 290 -6.47 -5.60 0.81
N LEU A 291 -7.34 -4.62 0.62
CA LEU A 291 -8.01 -3.90 1.71
C LEU A 291 -9.07 -4.73 2.43
N THR A 292 -9.60 -5.79 1.82
CA THR A 292 -10.54 -6.72 2.48
C THR A 292 -9.84 -7.94 3.11
N SER A 293 -8.53 -8.12 2.91
CA SER A 293 -7.79 -9.31 3.36
C SER A 293 -7.77 -9.50 4.88
N PHE A 294 -7.20 -8.56 5.64
CA PHE A 294 -6.99 -8.69 7.08
C PHE A 294 -7.26 -7.39 7.82
N ALA A 295 -8.30 -7.37 8.66
CA ALA A 295 -8.64 -6.17 9.42
C ALA A 295 -7.46 -5.71 10.30
N GLU A 296 -6.94 -4.51 10.03
CA GLU A 296 -5.82 -3.95 10.79
C GLU A 296 -6.30 -3.48 12.18
N ILE A 297 -5.45 -3.67 13.19
CA ILE A 297 -5.73 -3.20 14.56
C ILE A 297 -5.48 -1.69 14.61
N PRO A 298 -6.47 -0.88 15.02
CA PRO A 298 -6.26 0.55 15.10
C PRO A 298 -5.32 0.99 16.23
N LEU A 299 -4.59 2.10 16.01
CA LEU A 299 -3.51 2.54 16.88
C LEU A 299 -3.95 2.89 18.32
N TRP A 300 -5.14 3.45 18.54
CA TRP A 300 -5.61 3.73 19.91
C TRP A 300 -5.92 2.48 20.71
N VAL A 301 -6.24 1.35 20.06
CA VAL A 301 -6.45 0.07 20.77
C VAL A 301 -5.13 -0.46 21.32
N LEU A 302 -4.03 -0.28 20.58
CA LEU A 302 -2.68 -0.60 21.05
C LEU A 302 -2.26 0.36 22.17
N ALA A 303 -2.40 1.67 21.97
CA ALA A 303 -2.04 2.68 22.97
C ALA A 303 -2.81 2.53 24.29
N ASN A 304 -4.09 2.15 24.25
CA ASN A 304 -4.89 1.91 25.46
C ASN A 304 -4.51 0.61 26.19
N LYS A 305 -3.99 -0.42 25.51
CA LYS A 305 -3.46 -1.62 26.17
C LYS A 305 -2.20 -1.31 26.97
N ASP A 306 -1.31 -0.51 26.39
CA ASP A 306 -0.09 -0.07 27.07
C ASP A 306 -0.43 0.82 28.26
N THR A 307 -1.41 1.72 28.12
CA THR A 307 -1.85 2.60 29.22
C THR A 307 -2.50 1.83 30.38
N LYS A 308 -3.26 0.76 30.09
CA LYS A 308 -3.85 -0.10 31.13
C LYS A 308 -2.84 -1.03 31.81
N ASN A 309 -1.82 -1.51 31.10
CA ASN A 309 -0.72 -2.27 31.70
C ASN A 309 0.27 -1.38 32.47
N CYS A 310 0.43 -0.11 32.08
CA CYS A 310 1.29 0.87 32.75
C CYS A 310 0.72 1.42 34.08
N GLY A 311 -0.44 0.95 34.53
CA GLY A 311 -0.91 1.17 35.91
C GLY A 311 -0.06 0.46 36.99
N GLY A 312 0.90 -0.37 36.57
CA GLY A 312 1.88 -1.00 37.45
C GLY A 312 3.26 -1.07 36.79
N LYS A 313 4.09 -0.06 37.09
CA LYS A 313 5.52 0.07 36.72
C LYS A 313 5.80 0.49 35.26
N MET A 314 6.32 1.71 35.19
CA MET A 314 7.03 2.34 34.09
C MET A 314 8.24 1.49 33.67
N ALA A 315 8.19 0.87 32.48
CA ALA A 315 9.37 0.34 31.81
C ALA A 315 9.15 0.20 30.28
N LEU A 316 9.98 0.94 29.55
CA LEU A 316 10.50 0.65 28.22
C LEU A 316 9.53 0.62 27.02
N SER A 317 9.47 1.76 26.33
CA SER A 317 9.24 1.82 24.88
C SER A 317 10.30 0.98 24.17
N LYS A 318 9.97 -0.26 23.79
CA LYS A 318 10.70 -1.01 22.75
C LYS A 318 9.98 -0.81 21.43
N SER A 319 10.58 0.07 20.64
CA SER A 319 10.29 0.29 19.23
C SER A 319 10.30 -1.04 18.47
N TYR A 320 9.25 -1.34 17.71
CA TYR A 320 9.27 -2.37 16.68
C TYR A 320 10.27 -1.92 15.60
N GLY A 321 11.41 -2.60 15.49
CA GLY A 321 12.26 -2.51 14.28
C GLY A 321 13.69 -2.00 14.45
N ALA A 322 14.35 -2.16 15.60
CA ALA A 322 15.80 -1.94 15.68
C ALA A 322 16.53 -3.26 15.96
N CYS A 323 17.21 -3.80 14.94
CA CYS A 323 18.40 -4.63 15.17
C CYS A 323 19.52 -3.67 15.58
N ASP A 324 20.07 -3.84 16.77
CA ASP A 324 21.45 -3.48 17.07
C ASP A 324 21.93 -4.43 18.17
N ASP A 325 22.78 -5.37 17.76
CA ASP A 325 23.72 -6.02 18.65
C ASP A 325 24.82 -5.00 19.00
N ASP A 326 25.36 -5.20 20.20
CA ASP A 326 26.62 -4.65 20.70
C ASP A 326 26.55 -3.32 21.49
N LYS A 327 26.43 -3.47 22.82
CA LYS A 327 27.40 -2.92 23.79
C LYS A 327 27.10 -3.39 25.21
N THR A 328 28.04 -4.17 25.73
CA THR A 328 28.30 -4.41 27.15
C THR A 328 28.32 -3.10 27.94
N ILE A 329 27.51 -3.01 29.00
CA ILE A 329 27.74 -2.07 30.10
C ILE A 329 27.63 -2.84 31.42
N ASN A 330 28.81 -3.15 31.96
CA ASN A 330 29.01 -3.54 33.35
C ASN A 330 28.47 -2.44 34.27
N CYS A 331 27.55 -2.78 35.17
CA CYS A 331 27.24 -1.93 36.32
C CYS A 331 28.04 -2.46 37.52
N THR A 332 29.23 -1.89 37.71
CA THR A 332 29.93 -1.91 39.00
C THR A 332 29.43 -0.74 39.85
N ASP A 333 29.01 -1.10 41.07
CA ASP A 333 29.11 -0.38 42.34
C ASP A 333 29.10 1.15 42.34
N ASP A 334 28.09 1.72 42.99
CA ASP A 334 28.28 2.79 43.98
C ASP A 334 26.98 3.03 44.77
N ASN A 335 27.00 2.68 46.07
CA ASN A 335 26.49 3.51 47.17
C ASN A 335 26.53 2.76 48.52
N LYS A 336 27.65 2.92 49.23
CA LYS A 336 27.71 2.88 50.69
C LYS A 336 27.90 4.31 51.20
N GLN A 337 26.87 4.83 51.86
CA GLN A 337 26.86 5.86 52.92
C GLN A 337 25.36 6.02 53.25
N GLY A 338 24.83 5.91 54.47
CA GLY A 338 25.36 6.18 55.80
C GLY A 338 24.34 7.11 56.50
N TYR A 339 23.95 6.76 57.74
CA TYR A 339 23.14 7.49 58.74
C TYR A 339 21.61 7.36 58.74
N SER A 340 21.06 6.76 59.82
CA SER A 340 20.58 7.52 61.00
C SER A 340 19.93 6.60 62.04
N GLY A 341 20.15 6.91 63.33
CA GLY A 341 19.18 6.66 64.41
C GLY A 341 19.31 5.34 65.14
#